data_AF-A0A536HT93-F1
#
_entry.id   AF-A0A536HT93-F1
#
_cell.length_a   1.000
_cell.length_b   1.000
_cell.length_c   1.000
_cell.angle_alpha   90.00
_cell.angle_beta   90.00
_cell.angle_gamma   90.00
#
_symmetry.space_group_name_H-M   'P 1'
#
loop_
_entity.id
_entity.type
_entity.pdbx_description
1 polymer ?
#
loop_
_entity_poly.entity_id
_entity_poly.type
_entity_poly.pdbx_seq_one_letter_code
_entity_poly.pdbx_strand_id
1 'polypeptide(L)' 'HLMIGNLLLGEGVPVFVGKPDVTLRLIEIRRWEGSDNALLRYEVRHKSM' A
#
# COMPACT_ATOMS: atom_id res chain seq x y z
N HIS A 1 -2.53 -1.16 6.13
CA HIS A 1 -1.08 -1.33 5.89
C HIS A 1 -0.91 -2.00 4.54
N LEU A 2 0.09 -1.60 3.75
CA LEU A 2 0.42 -2.20 2.45
C LEU A 2 1.89 -2.59 2.46
N MET A 3 2.21 -3.84 2.15
CA MET A 3 3.59 -4.29 1.97
C MET A 3 3.91 -4.36 0.48
N ILE A 4 5.01 -3.75 0.08
CA ILE A 4 5.50 -3.76 -1.29
C ILE A 4 6.80 -4.56 -1.31
N GLY A 5 6.83 -5.63 -2.10
CA GLY A 5 8.06 -6.39 -2.37
C GLY A 5 8.84 -5.82 -3.54
N ASN A 6 10.15 -6.04 -3.54
CA ASN A 6 11.06 -5.63 -4.62
C ASN A 6 11.04 -6.64 -5.78
N LEU A 7 9.87 -6.88 -6.38
CA LEU A 7 9.70 -7.83 -7.47
C LEU A 7 8.69 -7.30 -8.49
N LEU A 8 9.03 -7.43 -9.77
CA LEU A 8 8.11 -7.22 -10.89
C LEU A 8 7.50 -8.56 -11.27
N LEU A 9 6.17 -8.66 -11.20
CA LEU A 9 5.42 -9.85 -11.57
C LEU A 9 4.90 -9.73 -13.00
N GLY A 10 5.00 -10.80 -13.80
CA GLY A 10 4.41 -10.87 -15.13
C GLY A 10 2.91 -11.20 -15.15
N GLU A 11 2.39 -11.74 -14.04
CA GLU A 11 1.00 -12.14 -13.84
C GLU A 11 0.63 -12.13 -12.36
N GLY A 12 -0.67 -12.15 -12.04
CA GLY A 12 -1.16 -12.23 -10.67
C GLY A 12 -2.59 -11.72 -10.49
N VAL A 13 -3.11 -11.83 -9.27
CA VAL A 13 -4.42 -11.29 -8.89
C VAL A 13 -4.23 -9.84 -8.39
N PRO A 14 -4.94 -8.85 -8.96
CA PRO A 14 -4.88 -7.48 -8.45
C PRO A 14 -5.36 -7.41 -7.00
N VAL A 15 -4.65 -6.63 -6.16
CA VAL A 15 -5.05 -6.41 -4.76
C VAL A 15 -6.40 -5.68 -4.67
N PHE A 16 -6.73 -4.86 -5.67
CA PHE A 16 -8.00 -4.15 -5.75
C PHE A 16 -8.56 -4.22 -7.18
N VAL A 17 -9.89 -4.35 -7.28
CA VAL A 17 -10.63 -4.19 -8.53
C VAL A 17 -11.38 -2.87 -8.44
N GLY A 18 -10.88 -1.84 -9.11
CA GLY A 18 -11.43 -0.48 -9.07
C GLY A 18 -10.81 0.43 -8.00
N LYS A 19 -11.23 1.70 -8.00
CA LYS A 19 -10.74 2.74 -7.08
C LYS A 19 -11.82 3.09 -6.06
N PRO A 20 -11.64 2.78 -4.76
CA PRO A 20 -12.58 3.23 -3.72
C PRO A 20 -12.54 4.76 -3.56
N ASP A 21 -13.68 5.39 -3.25
CA ASP A 21 -13.77 6.84 -2.98
C ASP A 21 -13.25 7.16 -1.57
N VAL A 22 -11.95 6.96 -1.39
CA VAL A 22 -11.21 7.28 -0.16
C VAL A 22 -9.94 8.03 -0.54
N THR A 23 -9.54 8.96 0.32
CA THR A 23 -8.22 9.59 0.23
C THR A 23 -7.29 8.92 1.23
N LEU A 24 -6.13 8.48 0.80
CA LEU A 24 -5.12 7.91 1.69
C LEU A 24 -4.03 8.94 1.96
N ARG A 25 -3.68 9.15 3.23
CA ARG A 25 -2.49 9.91 3.63
C ARG A 25 -1.42 8.95 4.12
N LEU A 26 -0.24 8.98 3.51
CA LEU A 26 0.91 8.21 3.99
C LEU A 26 1.36 8.78 5.35
N ILE A 27 1.51 7.91 6.34
CA ILE A 27 1.92 8.30 7.69
C ILE A 27 3.24 7.65 8.14
N GLU A 28 3.63 6.51 7.57
CA GLU A 28 4.90 5.85 7.90
C GLU A 28 5.36 4.96 6.74
N ILE A 29 6.66 4.90 6.53
CA ILE A 29 7.34 3.85 5.75
C ILE A 29 8.33 3.17 6.68
N ARG A 30 8.26 1.84 6.75
CA ARG A 30 9.21 1.02 7.50
C ARG A 30 9.90 0.03 6.57
N ARG A 31 11.21 -0.08 6.74
CA ARG A 31 12.05 -1.14 6.15
C ARG A 31 12.78 -1.86 7.27
N TRP A 32 13.01 -3.15 7.09
CA TRP A 32 13.80 -3.95 8.02
C TRP A 32 15.12 -4.32 7.38
N GLU A 33 16.18 -4.35 8.17
CA GLU A 33 17.48 -4.83 7.72
C GLU A 33 17.38 -6.28 7.22
N GLY A 34 17.98 -6.56 6.06
CA GLY A 34 17.91 -7.88 5.43
C GLY A 34 16.60 -8.21 4.72
N SER A 35 15.63 -7.30 4.64
CA SER A 35 14.40 -7.47 3.86
C SER A 35 14.30 -6.44 2.74
N ASP A 36 13.99 -6.91 1.54
CA ASP A 36 13.69 -6.03 0.40
C ASP A 36 12.25 -5.49 0.39
N ASN A 37 11.46 -5.83 1.42
CA ASN A 37 10.09 -5.38 1.53
C ASN A 37 10.01 -4.02 2.23
N ALA A 38 9.09 -3.18 1.75
CA ALA A 38 8.70 -1.95 2.42
C ALA A 38 7.28 -2.09 2.98
N LEU A 39 7.09 -1.81 4.27
CA LEU A 39 5.77 -1.68 4.88
C LEU A 39 5.35 -0.20 4.89
N LEU A 40 4.23 0.08 4.24
CA LEU A 40 3.62 1.40 4.17
C LEU A 40 2.38 1.43 5.07
N ARG A 41 2.26 2.49 5.87
CA ARG A 41 1.10 2.76 6.70
C ARG A 41 0.39 4.02 6.21
N TYR A 42 -0.90 3.90 5.99
CA TYR A 42 -1.78 4.98 5.53
C TYR A 42 -2.88 5.24 6.54
N GLU A 43 -3.17 6.52 6.76
CA GLU A 43 -4.43 7.00 7.33
C GLU A 43 -5.49 7.06 6.23
N VAL A 44 -6.69 6.55 6.52
CA VAL A 44 -7.85 6.68 5.64
C VAL A 44 -8.58 7.98 5.96
N ARG A 45 -8.78 8.82 4.93
CA ARG A 45 -9.57 10.04 4.99
C ARG A 45 -10.79 9.85 4.12
N HIS A 46 -11.96 9.82 4.75
CA HIS A 46 -13.22 9.87 4.04
C HIS A 46 -13.48 11.33 3.63
N LYS A 47 -14.00 11.54 2.42
CA LYS A 47 -14.66 12.81 2.15
C LYS A 47 -15.87 12.87 3.07
N SER A 48 -15.98 13.89 3.91
CA SER A 48 -17.24 14.16 4.61
C SER A 48 -18.34 14.24 3.57
N MET A 49 -19.43 13.50 3.79
CA MET A 49 -20.65 13.62 2.99
C MET A 49 -21.23 15.02 3.12
#